data_AF-A0AAV1KN48-F1
#
_entry.id   AF-A0AAV1KN48-F1
#
_cell.length_a   1.000
_cell.length_b   1.000
_cell.length_c   1.000
_cell.angle_alpha   90.00
_cell.angle_beta   90.00
_cell.angle_gamma   90.00
#
_symmetry.space_group_name_H-M   'P 1'
#
loop_
_entity.id
_entity.type
_entity.pdbx_description
1 polymer ?
#
loop_
_entity_poly.entity_id
_entity_poly.type
_entity_poly.pdbx_seq_one_letter_code
_entity_poly.pdbx_strand_id
1 'polypeptide(L)'
;MNHLCDISDEEFVPFLHGLGVETYKKSFEWMLHDPNFAEVLKWLYMNLDHNNALSAREECRYIELEKRKCLLTSDELEASISSIQEQFGGLCLPGDQDSIEDVKMDIIMLKEQLAMLERHEAIVNDLTKQNQVIKEELDVELMKLSASQRQLAEEETSTGEQCLALAEEVDGIVDNVIDVVADSLNLCGNSYTDKEIASKFFTFGPFEAYRQSQALFLSHFDLYVSKRFSNKQNDKITDQDIRTALTEAKNMEERLSDAVCAYISTKAELCGEQAKLVLVANYNNVHPSQITVCSMEAQSAVEILDQEESILDQQLQDAVRHFVSSRTNLAVETAARAALNIREKVHNDLAFLLETTHQALALDKLLYCALRNELRSIEELLHFASHLRQYVMSENEAVCSRIESMNEICAEQALAEQKLQTSDVLQNTLYSIFGVESSDDATLLVRLQSELQNRIRELNDNVADGLNKKEMALVTYKQSSKPLKDYIWDGCTKQPNCYDRTLASMMHTLRQEMEKVDRKVLDASGQFTSVKNGDKKNLRKIWQWFLTDQAKLLSVMKSVQSRNYM
;
A
#
# COMPACT_ATOMS: atom_id res chain seq x y z
N MET A 1 34.28 -71.50 50.40
CA MET A 1 35.69 -71.86 50.69
C MET A 1 36.59 -71.31 49.58
N ASN A 2 36.98 -70.03 49.66
CA ASN A 2 38.08 -69.39 48.91
C ASN A 2 38.19 -67.90 49.34
N HIS A 3 38.37 -67.64 50.63
CA HIS A 3 38.66 -66.30 51.17
C HIS A 3 39.90 -66.34 52.09
N LEU A 4 40.87 -67.20 51.78
CA LEU A 4 42.07 -67.42 52.61
C LEU A 4 43.35 -66.83 52.01
N CYS A 5 43.28 -66.03 50.93
CA CYS A 5 44.47 -65.56 50.20
C CYS A 5 44.77 -64.05 50.29
N ASP A 6 44.04 -63.24 51.06
CA ASP A 6 44.24 -61.78 51.05
C ASP A 6 45.12 -61.25 52.18
N ILE A 7 45.61 -62.11 53.09
CA ILE A 7 46.41 -61.66 54.25
C ILE A 7 47.81 -62.24 54.15
N SER A 8 48.81 -61.37 53.96
CA SER A 8 50.20 -61.75 53.86
C SER A 8 50.88 -61.87 55.23
N ASP A 9 51.89 -62.73 55.34
CA ASP A 9 52.77 -62.85 56.52
C ASP A 9 53.38 -61.49 56.92
N GLU A 10 53.50 -60.54 55.97
CA GLU A 10 54.10 -59.21 56.16
C GLU A 10 53.21 -58.25 56.98
N GLU A 11 51.88 -58.42 56.96
CA GLU A 11 50.94 -57.55 57.68
C GLU A 11 50.53 -58.14 59.04
N PHE A 12 50.40 -59.47 59.13
CA PHE A 12 49.85 -60.11 60.33
C PHE A 12 50.87 -60.37 61.44
N VAL A 13 52.13 -60.67 61.10
CA VAL A 13 53.20 -60.91 62.09
C VAL A 13 53.54 -59.65 62.91
N PRO A 14 53.60 -58.43 62.32
CA PRO A 14 53.71 -57.18 63.07
C PRO A 14 52.50 -56.89 63.96
N PHE A 15 51.28 -57.20 63.52
CA PHE A 15 50.05 -57.04 64.31
C PHE A 15 50.08 -57.90 65.59
N LEU A 16 50.45 -59.18 65.49
CA LEU A 16 50.61 -60.05 66.66
C LEU A 16 51.72 -59.61 67.61
N HIS A 17 52.84 -59.09 67.09
CA HIS A 17 53.89 -58.50 67.93
C HIS A 17 53.41 -57.23 68.64
N GLY A 18 52.57 -56.40 67.99
CA GLY A 18 51.95 -55.22 68.59
C GLY A 18 51.01 -55.56 69.76
N LEU A 19 50.41 -56.75 69.74
CA LEU A 19 49.60 -57.30 70.84
C LEU A 19 50.44 -58.02 71.92
N GLY A 20 51.78 -58.06 71.79
CA GLY A 20 52.70 -58.67 72.76
C GLY A 20 52.83 -60.19 72.65
N VAL A 21 52.40 -60.79 71.53
CA VAL A 21 52.44 -62.25 71.31
C VAL A 21 53.74 -62.66 70.60
N GLU A 22 54.55 -63.52 71.23
CA GLU A 22 55.75 -64.08 70.61
C GLU A 22 55.38 -65.19 69.61
N THR A 23 55.68 -64.97 68.32
CA THR A 23 55.26 -65.89 67.23
C THR A 23 56.26 -67.03 66.94
N TYR A 24 57.33 -67.17 67.72
CA TYR A 24 58.35 -68.24 67.60
C TYR A 24 58.85 -68.55 66.18
N LYS A 25 58.84 -67.55 65.27
CA LYS A 25 59.22 -67.68 63.85
C LYS A 25 58.39 -68.70 63.03
N LYS A 26 57.14 -68.96 63.41
CA LYS A 26 56.21 -69.77 62.59
C LYS A 26 55.40 -68.86 61.65
N SER A 27 55.18 -69.30 60.40
CA SER A 27 54.40 -68.53 59.41
C SER A 27 52.91 -68.48 59.76
N PHE A 28 52.22 -67.42 59.36
CA PHE A 28 50.79 -67.24 59.62
C PHE A 28 49.95 -68.26 58.85
N GLU A 29 50.38 -68.64 57.63
CA GLU A 29 49.79 -69.77 56.89
C GLU A 29 49.79 -71.08 57.69
N TRP A 30 50.84 -71.36 58.46
CA TRP A 30 50.91 -72.58 59.28
C TRP A 30 49.92 -72.56 60.44
N MET A 31 49.71 -71.40 61.07
CA MET A 31 48.78 -71.24 62.20
C MET A 31 47.31 -71.22 61.79
N LEU A 32 47.00 -70.77 60.56
CA LEU A 32 45.66 -70.85 59.96
C LEU A 32 45.27 -72.26 59.51
N HIS A 33 46.24 -73.16 59.33
CA HIS A 33 45.98 -74.56 58.96
C HIS A 33 45.86 -75.52 60.16
N ASP A 34 46.15 -75.06 61.38
CA ASP A 34 45.82 -75.82 62.59
C ASP A 34 44.36 -75.54 63.00
N PRO A 35 43.46 -76.54 62.93
CA PRO A 35 42.05 -76.33 63.22
C PRO A 35 41.77 -75.85 64.64
N ASN A 36 42.70 -76.04 65.58
CA ASN A 36 42.54 -75.55 66.95
C ASN A 36 42.77 -74.03 67.09
N PHE A 37 43.50 -73.41 66.15
CA PHE A 37 43.87 -71.99 66.22
C PHE A 37 43.23 -71.15 65.11
N ALA A 38 42.85 -71.77 63.98
CA ALA A 38 42.30 -71.08 62.82
C ALA A 38 41.04 -70.26 63.12
N GLU A 39 40.09 -70.83 63.88
CA GLU A 39 38.85 -70.11 64.24
C GLU A 39 39.13 -68.92 65.17
N VAL A 40 40.03 -69.10 66.14
CA VAL A 40 40.39 -68.06 67.11
C VAL A 40 41.16 -66.93 66.45
N LEU A 41 42.14 -67.23 65.59
CA LEU A 41 42.91 -66.23 64.86
C LEU A 41 42.06 -65.45 63.86
N LYS A 42 41.12 -66.12 63.19
CA LYS A 42 40.15 -65.48 62.30
C LYS A 42 39.21 -64.56 63.08
N TRP A 43 38.77 -64.97 64.26
CA TRP A 43 37.97 -64.13 65.14
C TRP A 43 38.75 -62.91 65.65
N LEU A 44 39.99 -63.08 66.09
CA LEU A 44 40.85 -61.99 66.57
C LEU A 44 41.09 -60.95 65.48
N TYR A 45 41.41 -61.37 64.25
CA TYR A 45 41.65 -60.45 63.14
C TYR A 45 40.41 -59.64 62.76
N MET A 46 39.24 -60.26 62.77
CA MET A 46 38.00 -59.59 62.35
C MET A 46 37.41 -58.65 63.41
N ASN A 47 37.82 -58.80 64.68
CA ASN A 47 37.18 -58.09 65.80
C ASN A 47 38.13 -57.19 66.62
N LEU A 48 39.44 -57.28 66.45
CA LEU A 48 40.41 -56.44 67.17
C LEU A 48 41.07 -55.42 66.23
N ASP A 49 40.76 -54.14 66.45
CA ASP A 49 41.56 -53.00 65.99
C ASP A 49 42.57 -52.60 67.08
N HIS A 50 43.67 -51.92 66.72
CA HIS A 50 44.65 -51.36 67.66
C HIS A 50 44.00 -50.43 68.71
N ASN A 51 42.83 -49.87 68.40
CA ASN A 51 42.03 -49.03 69.30
C ASN A 51 41.11 -49.82 70.26
N ASN A 52 40.94 -51.14 70.06
CA ASN A 52 40.08 -52.02 70.86
C ASN A 52 40.86 -52.95 71.80
N ALA A 53 42.20 -52.91 71.78
CA ALA A 53 43.02 -53.65 72.73
C ALA A 53 42.99 -52.95 74.09
N LEU A 54 42.40 -53.59 75.11
CA LEU A 54 42.43 -53.11 76.50
C LEU A 54 43.88 -52.94 76.94
N SER A 55 44.32 -51.69 77.10
CA SER A 55 45.62 -51.43 77.69
C SER A 55 45.62 -51.87 79.16
N ALA A 56 46.77 -52.25 79.71
CA ALA A 56 46.87 -52.64 81.13
C ALA A 56 46.32 -51.56 82.10
N ARG A 57 46.30 -50.30 81.66
CA ARG A 57 45.70 -49.18 82.38
C ARG A 57 44.16 -49.21 82.36
N GLU A 58 43.56 -49.57 81.24
CA GLU A 58 42.10 -49.70 81.10
C GLU A 58 41.58 -50.96 81.77
N GLU A 59 42.35 -52.04 81.76
CA GLU A 59 42.05 -53.26 82.51
C GLU A 59 42.04 -52.98 84.03
N CYS A 60 43.03 -52.24 84.55
CA CYS A 60 43.01 -51.76 85.93
C CYS A 60 41.80 -50.86 86.23
N ARG A 61 41.44 -49.97 85.29
CA ARG A 61 40.29 -49.06 85.44
C ARG A 61 38.96 -49.81 85.41
N TYR A 62 38.83 -50.83 84.58
CA TYR A 62 37.66 -51.71 84.53
C TYR A 62 37.48 -52.45 85.86
N ILE A 63 38.56 -53.05 86.39
CA ILE A 63 38.55 -53.74 87.69
C ILE A 63 38.20 -52.78 88.84
N GLU A 64 38.68 -51.52 88.80
CA GLU A 64 38.30 -50.50 89.79
C GLU A 64 36.81 -50.10 89.68
N LEU A 65 36.27 -49.98 88.48
CA LEU A 65 34.86 -49.66 88.24
C LEU A 65 33.93 -50.82 88.61
N GLU A 66 34.36 -52.06 88.37
CA GLU A 66 33.68 -53.28 88.80
C GLU A 66 33.60 -53.36 90.34
N LYS A 67 34.72 -53.12 91.03
CA LYS A 67 34.78 -53.08 92.50
C LYS A 67 33.89 -51.98 93.08
N ARG A 68 33.69 -50.87 92.37
CA ARG A 68 32.80 -49.77 92.76
C ARG A 68 31.34 -49.97 92.35
N LYS A 69 31.01 -51.09 91.68
CA LYS A 69 29.68 -51.38 91.10
C LYS A 69 29.16 -50.26 90.20
N CYS A 70 30.06 -49.64 89.43
CA CYS A 70 29.70 -48.59 88.46
C CYS A 70 29.57 -49.13 87.02
N LEU A 71 29.63 -50.46 86.84
CA LEU A 71 29.41 -51.10 85.55
C LEU A 71 27.92 -51.33 85.35
N LEU A 72 27.42 -51.00 84.16
CA LEU A 72 26.08 -51.33 83.73
C LEU A 72 25.95 -52.86 83.64
N THR A 73 24.77 -53.37 83.97
CA THR A 73 24.45 -54.77 83.68
C THR A 73 24.32 -54.96 82.17
N SER A 74 24.45 -56.21 81.67
CA SER A 74 24.37 -56.50 80.23
C SER A 74 23.09 -55.93 79.60
N ASP A 75 21.97 -56.09 80.30
CA ASP A 75 20.66 -55.63 79.84
C ASP A 75 20.56 -54.09 79.81
N GLU A 76 21.17 -53.40 80.78
CA GLU A 76 21.21 -51.93 80.82
C GLU A 76 22.15 -51.34 79.76
N LEU A 77 23.24 -52.05 79.43
CA LEU A 77 24.17 -51.67 78.38
C LEU A 77 23.51 -51.81 77.00
N GLU A 78 22.84 -52.95 76.73
CA GLU A 78 22.09 -53.16 75.49
C GLU A 78 20.96 -52.14 75.32
N ALA A 79 20.23 -51.82 76.40
CA ALA A 79 19.22 -50.77 76.40
C ALA A 79 19.82 -49.39 76.09
N SER A 80 20.99 -49.07 76.66
CA SER A 80 21.67 -47.80 76.39
C SER A 80 22.23 -47.72 74.97
N ILE A 81 22.76 -48.82 74.43
CA ILE A 81 23.22 -48.90 73.05
C ILE A 81 22.05 -48.70 72.09
N SER A 82 20.94 -49.38 72.34
CA SER A 82 19.71 -49.25 71.54
C SER A 82 19.17 -47.81 71.59
N SER A 83 19.16 -47.18 72.77
CA SER A 83 18.76 -45.78 72.92
C SER A 83 19.67 -44.80 72.16
N ILE A 84 20.97 -45.10 72.03
CA ILE A 84 21.92 -44.28 71.28
C ILE A 84 21.71 -44.46 69.77
N GLN A 85 21.50 -45.70 69.30
CA GLN A 85 21.19 -46.00 67.90
C GLN A 85 19.86 -45.37 67.46
N GLU A 86 18.85 -45.34 68.34
CA GLU A 86 17.58 -44.65 68.07
C GLU A 86 17.75 -43.13 68.03
N GLN A 87 18.58 -42.55 68.90
CA GLN A 87 18.84 -41.10 68.91
C GLN A 87 19.67 -40.62 67.72
N PHE A 88 20.57 -41.47 67.22
CA PHE A 88 21.48 -41.13 66.14
C PHE A 88 21.41 -42.20 65.04
N GLY A 89 20.38 -42.10 64.20
CA GLY A 89 20.20 -43.01 63.06
C GLY A 89 21.41 -42.97 62.11
N GLY A 90 21.92 -44.15 61.75
CA GLY A 90 23.10 -44.32 60.89
C GLY A 90 24.41 -44.63 61.63
N LEU A 91 24.40 -44.77 62.95
CA LEU A 91 25.56 -45.26 63.72
C LEU A 91 25.66 -46.79 63.64
N CYS A 92 26.63 -47.28 62.86
CA CYS A 92 26.98 -48.70 62.82
C CYS A 92 27.74 -49.10 64.09
N LEU A 93 27.36 -50.22 64.71
CA LEU A 93 28.12 -50.77 65.83
C LEU A 93 29.36 -51.53 65.32
N PRO A 94 30.51 -51.43 66.01
CA PRO A 94 31.65 -52.28 65.72
C PRO A 94 31.26 -53.77 65.82
N GLY A 95 31.39 -54.51 64.71
CA GLY A 95 31.04 -55.93 64.60
C GLY A 95 29.76 -56.22 63.79
N ASP A 96 28.94 -55.21 63.47
CA ASP A 96 27.80 -55.34 62.56
C ASP A 96 28.23 -55.09 61.11
N GLN A 97 28.76 -56.15 60.49
CA GLN A 97 29.39 -56.09 59.17
C GLN A 97 28.40 -55.66 58.07
N ASP A 98 27.16 -56.13 58.14
CA ASP A 98 26.13 -55.84 57.13
C ASP A 98 25.79 -54.34 57.14
N SER A 99 25.56 -53.76 58.32
CA SER A 99 25.29 -52.32 58.47
C SER A 99 26.47 -51.45 58.03
N ILE A 100 27.72 -51.89 58.25
CA ILE A 100 28.92 -51.17 57.81
C ILE A 100 29.07 -51.21 56.28
N GLU A 101 28.75 -52.34 55.65
CA GLU A 101 28.77 -52.49 54.19
C GLU A 101 27.69 -51.63 53.52
N ASP A 102 26.48 -51.57 54.09
CA ASP A 102 25.40 -50.71 53.61
C ASP A 102 25.80 -49.22 53.65
N VAL A 103 26.36 -48.75 54.76
CA VAL A 103 26.82 -47.36 54.86
C VAL A 103 27.98 -47.05 53.92
N LYS A 104 28.89 -48.02 53.67
CA LYS A 104 29.94 -47.85 52.65
C LYS A 104 29.35 -47.71 51.25
N MET A 105 28.32 -48.49 50.92
CA MET A 105 27.63 -48.40 49.64
C MET A 105 26.93 -47.04 49.47
N ASP A 106 26.25 -46.56 50.51
CA ASP A 106 25.62 -45.24 50.52
C ASP A 106 26.65 -44.11 50.32
N ILE A 107 27.82 -44.20 50.96
CA ILE A 107 28.91 -43.25 50.77
C ILE A 107 29.40 -43.25 49.32
N ILE A 108 29.52 -44.43 48.70
CA ILE A 108 29.93 -44.54 47.28
C ILE A 108 28.88 -43.88 46.38
N MET A 109 27.60 -44.18 46.58
CA MET A 109 26.51 -43.58 45.82
C MET A 109 26.47 -42.06 45.96
N LEU A 110 26.65 -41.53 47.18
CA LEU A 110 26.69 -40.09 47.43
C LEU A 110 27.90 -39.43 46.75
N LYS A 111 29.05 -40.10 46.70
CA LYS A 111 30.23 -39.59 45.96
C LYS A 111 29.98 -39.55 44.46
N GLU A 112 29.32 -40.55 43.89
CA GLU A 112 28.95 -40.56 42.47
C GLU A 112 27.94 -39.45 42.13
N GLN A 113 26.93 -39.24 43.00
CA GLN A 113 25.98 -38.14 42.86
C GLN A 113 26.68 -36.77 42.92
N LEU A 114 27.63 -36.60 43.84
CA LEU A 114 28.42 -35.38 43.96
C LEU A 114 29.25 -35.13 42.68
N ALA A 115 29.94 -36.14 42.16
CA ALA A 115 30.70 -36.01 40.92
C ALA A 115 29.81 -35.65 39.70
N MET A 116 28.58 -36.16 39.66
CA MET A 116 27.60 -35.79 38.63
C MET A 116 27.14 -34.33 38.76
N LEU A 117 26.90 -33.86 39.99
CA LEU A 117 26.55 -32.47 40.25
C LEU A 117 27.68 -31.50 39.90
N GLU A 118 28.92 -31.82 40.25
CA GLU A 118 30.10 -31.02 39.85
C GLU A 118 30.23 -30.92 38.33
N ARG A 119 29.96 -32.03 37.60
CA ARG A 119 29.96 -32.02 36.13
C ARG A 119 28.84 -31.13 35.57
N HIS A 120 27.66 -31.15 36.17
CA HIS A 120 26.56 -30.27 35.76
C HIS A 120 26.89 -28.79 36.03
N GLU A 121 27.51 -28.48 37.17
CA GLU A 121 27.96 -27.12 37.47
C GLU A 121 28.96 -26.60 36.42
N ALA A 122 29.92 -27.43 36.01
CA ALA A 122 30.85 -27.09 34.95
C ALA A 122 30.13 -26.77 33.62
N ILE A 123 29.15 -27.58 33.23
CA ILE A 123 28.35 -27.35 32.01
C ILE A 123 27.57 -26.03 32.09
N VAL A 124 26.95 -25.73 33.23
CA VAL A 124 26.20 -24.48 33.42
C VAL A 124 27.13 -23.26 33.36
N ASN A 125 28.33 -23.37 33.93
CA ASN A 125 29.35 -22.32 33.87
C ASN A 125 29.84 -22.07 32.44
N ASP A 126 29.95 -23.10 31.61
CA ASP A 126 30.31 -22.94 30.20
C ASP A 126 29.16 -22.36 29.38
N LEU A 127 27.92 -22.78 29.63
CA LEU A 127 26.74 -22.21 28.98
C LEU A 127 26.54 -20.72 29.32
N THR A 128 26.82 -20.32 30.57
CA THR A 128 26.75 -18.91 30.98
C THR A 128 27.82 -18.07 30.29
N LYS A 129 29.05 -18.58 30.14
CA LYS A 129 30.09 -17.92 29.33
C LYS A 129 29.69 -17.78 27.87
N GLN A 130 29.17 -18.85 27.25
CA GLN A 130 28.71 -18.81 25.85
C GLN A 130 27.58 -17.78 25.66
N ASN A 131 26.61 -17.73 26.58
CA ASN A 131 25.55 -16.72 26.55
C ASN A 131 26.10 -15.29 26.64
N GLN A 132 27.15 -15.07 27.43
CA GLN A 132 27.78 -13.76 27.54
C GLN A 132 28.46 -13.35 26.23
N VAL A 133 29.19 -14.26 25.58
CA VAL A 133 29.80 -14.02 24.25
C VAL A 133 28.72 -13.73 23.21
N ILE A 134 27.64 -14.51 23.16
CA ILE A 134 26.53 -14.29 22.22
C ILE A 134 25.88 -12.92 22.45
N LYS A 135 25.76 -12.48 23.71
CA LYS A 135 25.21 -11.17 24.05
C LYS A 135 26.11 -10.04 23.54
N GLU A 136 27.42 -10.16 23.70
CA GLU A 136 28.40 -9.19 23.18
C GLU A 136 28.37 -9.14 21.64
N GLU A 137 28.26 -10.28 20.97
CA GLU A 137 28.09 -10.35 19.50
C GLU A 137 26.78 -9.68 19.05
N LEU A 138 25.68 -9.91 19.77
CA LEU A 138 24.39 -9.29 19.49
C LEU A 138 24.45 -7.76 19.65
N ASP A 139 25.14 -7.27 20.68
CA ASP A 139 25.31 -5.83 20.90
C ASP A 139 26.11 -5.18 19.76
N VAL A 140 27.13 -5.88 19.23
CA VAL A 140 27.88 -5.42 18.03
C VAL A 140 26.99 -5.37 16.79
N GLU A 141 26.17 -6.39 16.55
CA GLU A 141 25.23 -6.40 15.42
C GLU A 141 24.14 -5.32 15.56
N LEU A 142 23.64 -5.07 16.78
CA LEU A 142 22.74 -3.95 17.06
C LEU A 142 23.40 -2.60 16.74
N MET A 143 24.67 -2.41 17.11
CA MET A 143 25.41 -1.20 16.75
C MET A 143 25.54 -1.04 15.23
N LYS A 144 25.91 -2.11 14.50
CA LYS A 144 25.99 -2.09 13.03
C LYS A 144 24.66 -1.76 12.38
N LEU A 145 23.57 -2.37 12.86
CA LEU A 145 22.22 -2.11 12.37
C LEU A 145 21.84 -0.64 12.60
N SER A 146 22.12 -0.10 13.79
CA SER A 146 21.83 1.30 14.11
C SER A 146 22.65 2.29 13.26
N ALA A 147 23.90 1.96 12.94
CA ALA A 147 24.75 2.75 12.06
C ALA A 147 24.23 2.73 10.62
N SER A 148 23.86 1.55 10.11
CA SER A 148 23.25 1.38 8.78
C SER A 148 21.92 2.13 8.66
N GLN A 149 21.08 2.08 9.70
CA GLN A 149 19.82 2.83 9.72
C GLN A 149 20.05 4.35 9.67
N ARG A 150 21.05 4.86 10.39
CA ARG A 150 21.43 6.28 10.32
C ARG A 150 21.94 6.67 8.93
N GLN A 151 22.78 5.83 8.33
CA GLN A 151 23.29 6.04 6.99
C GLN A 151 22.15 6.09 5.96
N LEU A 152 21.19 5.17 6.03
CA LEU A 152 20.03 5.17 5.14
C LEU A 152 19.17 6.42 5.29
N ALA A 153 18.99 6.91 6.52
CA ALA A 153 18.27 8.16 6.76
C ALA A 153 19.01 9.37 6.17
N GLU A 154 20.34 9.43 6.30
CA GLU A 154 21.16 10.47 5.67
C GLU A 154 21.10 10.39 4.13
N GLU A 155 21.19 9.18 3.56
CA GLU A 155 21.06 8.96 2.12
C GLU A 155 19.67 9.34 1.59
N GLU A 156 18.59 9.05 2.33
CA GLU A 156 17.22 9.46 2.00
C GLU A 156 17.08 10.99 1.99
N THR A 157 17.64 11.68 2.99
CA THR A 157 17.64 13.15 3.00
C THR A 157 18.43 13.74 1.84
N SER A 158 19.63 13.21 1.56
CA SER A 158 20.48 13.68 0.45
C SER A 158 19.84 13.44 -0.91
N THR A 159 19.23 12.27 -1.13
CA THR A 159 18.51 11.98 -2.37
C THR A 159 17.24 12.84 -2.50
N GLY A 160 16.53 13.11 -1.41
CA GLY A 160 15.42 14.06 -1.38
C GLY A 160 15.84 15.47 -1.80
N GLU A 161 16.96 15.98 -1.29
CA GLU A 161 17.53 17.27 -1.69
C GLU A 161 17.92 17.30 -3.18
N GLN A 162 18.51 16.23 -3.71
CA GLN A 162 18.83 16.12 -5.14
C GLN A 162 17.56 16.10 -6.00
N CYS A 163 16.50 15.41 -5.56
CA CYS A 163 15.22 15.41 -6.27
C CYS A 163 14.57 16.79 -6.28
N LEU A 164 14.65 17.54 -5.18
CA LEU A 164 14.18 18.93 -5.13
C LEU A 164 14.98 19.83 -6.08
N ALA A 165 16.31 19.73 -6.07
CA ALA A 165 17.17 20.49 -6.98
C ALA A 165 16.86 20.18 -8.46
N LEU A 166 16.63 18.90 -8.80
CA LEU A 166 16.23 18.51 -10.15
C LEU A 166 14.84 19.02 -10.52
N ALA A 167 13.89 19.05 -9.57
CA ALA A 167 12.58 19.62 -9.81
C ALA A 167 12.66 21.13 -10.08
N GLU A 168 13.47 21.86 -9.30
CA GLU A 168 13.75 23.28 -9.53
C GLU A 168 14.41 23.53 -10.89
N GLU A 169 15.34 22.67 -11.32
CA GLU A 169 15.95 22.75 -12.65
C GLU A 169 14.91 22.52 -13.76
N VAL A 170 14.02 21.54 -13.60
CA VAL A 170 12.92 21.29 -14.55
C VAL A 170 11.97 22.48 -14.61
N ASP A 171 11.57 23.05 -13.48
CA ASP A 171 10.72 24.24 -13.43
C ASP A 171 11.39 25.41 -14.16
N GLY A 172 12.70 25.62 -13.94
CA GLY A 172 13.47 26.63 -14.68
C GLY A 172 13.53 26.36 -16.19
N ILE A 173 13.65 25.10 -16.62
CA ILE A 173 13.58 24.74 -18.05
C ILE A 173 12.18 25.01 -18.61
N VAL A 174 11.12 24.71 -17.86
CA VAL A 174 9.73 24.96 -18.27
C VAL A 174 9.48 26.45 -18.43
N ASP A 175 9.92 27.28 -17.49
CA ASP A 175 9.82 28.74 -17.58
C ASP A 175 10.56 29.28 -18.80
N ASN A 176 11.79 28.80 -19.05
CA ASN A 176 12.54 29.16 -20.26
C ASN A 176 11.82 28.74 -21.55
N VAL A 177 11.17 27.57 -21.57
CA VAL A 177 10.37 27.12 -22.72
C VAL A 177 9.14 28.00 -22.91
N ILE A 178 8.45 28.38 -21.83
CA ILE A 178 7.32 29.30 -21.88
C ILE A 178 7.76 30.64 -22.47
N ASP A 179 8.89 31.18 -22.04
CA ASP A 179 9.46 32.42 -22.56
C ASP A 179 9.80 32.31 -24.06
N VAL A 180 10.47 31.22 -24.48
CA VAL A 180 10.77 30.97 -25.90
C VAL A 180 9.50 30.83 -26.74
N VAL A 181 8.46 30.19 -26.21
CA VAL A 181 7.15 30.07 -26.89
C VAL A 181 6.46 31.44 -26.96
N ALA A 182 6.50 32.23 -25.91
CA ALA A 182 5.93 33.58 -25.86
C ALA A 182 6.65 34.52 -26.85
N ASP A 183 7.98 34.48 -26.89
CA ASP A 183 8.80 35.23 -27.85
C ASP A 183 8.53 34.79 -29.29
N SER A 184 8.38 33.47 -29.51
CA SER A 184 8.04 32.92 -30.82
C SER A 184 6.63 33.32 -31.27
N LEU A 185 5.65 33.34 -30.36
CA LEU A 185 4.30 33.80 -30.62
C LEU A 185 4.26 35.31 -30.89
N ASN A 186 5.06 36.11 -30.18
CA ASN A 186 5.23 37.55 -30.45
C ASN A 186 5.86 37.80 -31.82
N LEU A 187 6.88 37.02 -32.20
CA LEU A 187 7.47 37.06 -33.55
C LEU A 187 6.46 36.65 -34.63
N CYS A 188 5.62 35.63 -34.38
CA CYS A 188 4.52 35.24 -35.28
C CYS A 188 3.44 36.33 -35.40
N GLY A 189 3.09 36.99 -34.28
CA GLY A 189 2.14 38.11 -34.27
C GLY A 189 2.63 39.31 -35.07
N ASN A 190 3.95 39.57 -35.04
CA ASN A 190 4.58 40.68 -35.76
C ASN A 190 4.96 40.36 -37.22
N SER A 191 4.87 39.10 -37.67
CA SER A 191 5.26 38.66 -39.02
C SER A 191 4.07 38.40 -39.96
N TYR A 192 2.85 38.75 -39.57
CA TYR A 192 1.62 38.59 -40.38
C TYR A 192 1.65 39.32 -41.73
N THR A 193 2.58 40.25 -41.94
CA THR A 193 2.76 40.99 -43.20
C THR A 193 3.75 40.34 -44.18
N ASP A 194 4.54 39.32 -43.78
CA ASP A 194 5.62 38.79 -44.63
C ASP A 194 5.65 37.25 -44.69
N LYS A 195 5.14 36.69 -45.80
CA LYS A 195 4.95 35.23 -46.00
C LYS A 195 6.25 34.42 -46.03
N GLU A 196 7.38 35.03 -46.42
CA GLU A 196 8.68 34.33 -46.45
C GLU A 196 9.27 34.10 -45.06
N ILE A 197 9.02 35.01 -44.11
CA ILE A 197 9.55 34.93 -42.75
C ILE A 197 8.79 33.86 -41.96
N ALA A 198 7.45 33.82 -42.06
CA ALA A 198 6.62 32.79 -41.43
C ALA A 198 6.95 31.37 -41.93
N SER A 199 7.24 31.22 -43.24
CA SER A 199 7.66 29.94 -43.83
C SER A 199 9.01 29.46 -43.28
N LYS A 200 10.00 30.35 -43.14
CA LYS A 200 11.31 30.04 -42.55
C LYS A 200 11.22 29.77 -41.04
N PHE A 201 10.34 30.45 -40.32
CA PHE A 201 10.11 30.22 -38.89
C PHE A 201 9.49 28.84 -38.60
N PHE A 202 8.60 28.36 -39.49
CA PHE A 202 8.00 27.03 -39.33
C PHE A 202 8.97 25.89 -39.69
N THR A 203 9.95 26.15 -40.57
CA THR A 203 10.95 25.16 -41.00
C THR A 203 12.24 25.16 -40.16
N PHE A 204 12.61 26.27 -39.53
CA PHE A 204 13.84 26.41 -38.73
C PHE A 204 13.60 26.88 -37.29
N GLY A 205 12.34 26.97 -36.84
CA GLY A 205 11.98 27.40 -35.50
C GLY A 205 12.22 26.34 -34.41
N PRO A 206 12.01 26.70 -33.13
CA PRO A 206 12.42 25.89 -31.96
C PRO A 206 11.68 24.56 -31.82
N PHE A 207 10.68 24.29 -32.67
CA PHE A 207 9.91 23.05 -32.68
C PHE A 207 10.74 21.81 -33.01
N GLU A 208 11.75 21.92 -33.87
CA GLU A 208 12.61 20.77 -34.20
C GLU A 208 13.53 20.41 -33.01
N ALA A 209 14.02 21.41 -32.28
CA ALA A 209 14.79 21.23 -31.04
C ALA A 209 13.91 20.64 -29.92
N TYR A 210 12.67 21.10 -29.80
CA TYR A 210 11.68 20.53 -28.86
C TYR A 210 11.36 19.06 -29.18
N ARG A 211 11.22 18.71 -30.47
CA ARG A 211 10.99 17.34 -30.92
C ARG A 211 12.17 16.41 -30.64
N GLN A 212 13.40 16.90 -30.79
CA GLN A 212 14.62 16.17 -30.44
C GLN A 212 14.74 15.95 -28.93
N SER A 213 14.42 16.96 -28.10
CA SER A 213 14.37 16.85 -26.63
C SER A 213 13.37 15.78 -26.17
N GLN A 214 12.17 15.78 -26.75
CA GLN A 214 11.11 14.82 -26.39
C GLN A 214 11.48 13.37 -26.76
N ALA A 215 12.17 13.18 -27.89
CA ALA A 215 12.69 11.87 -28.30
C ALA A 215 13.79 11.35 -27.36
N LEU A 216 14.65 12.26 -26.87
CA LEU A 216 15.71 11.93 -25.91
C LEU A 216 15.11 11.49 -24.57
N PHE A 217 14.11 12.20 -24.06
CA PHE A 217 13.41 11.86 -22.82
C PHE A 217 12.77 10.45 -22.89
N LEU A 218 12.06 10.14 -23.99
CA LEU A 218 11.44 8.82 -24.19
C LEU A 218 12.48 7.69 -24.22
N SER A 219 13.62 7.91 -24.90
CA SER A 219 14.71 6.93 -24.94
C SER A 219 15.31 6.66 -23.56
N HIS A 220 15.49 7.69 -22.73
CA HIS A 220 16.03 7.53 -21.38
C HIS A 220 15.04 6.83 -20.44
N PHE A 221 13.75 7.10 -20.61
CA PHE A 221 12.69 6.47 -19.84
C PHE A 221 12.58 4.95 -20.12
N ASP A 222 12.61 4.55 -21.40
CA ASP A 222 12.58 3.12 -21.77
C ASP A 222 13.82 2.34 -21.28
N LEU A 223 14.98 3.01 -21.26
CA LEU A 223 16.23 2.42 -20.75
C LEU A 223 16.19 2.25 -19.22
N TYR A 224 15.51 3.13 -18.51
CA TYR A 224 15.28 3.02 -17.07
C TYR A 224 14.35 1.84 -16.71
N VAL A 225 13.25 1.69 -17.44
CA VAL A 225 12.28 0.59 -17.23
C VAL A 225 12.89 -0.78 -17.56
N SER A 226 13.62 -0.88 -18.67
CA SER A 226 14.23 -2.14 -19.10
C SER A 226 15.33 -2.64 -18.15
N LYS A 227 16.04 -1.75 -17.44
CA LYS A 227 17.15 -2.13 -16.52
C LYS A 227 16.71 -2.55 -15.12
N ARG A 228 15.54 -2.10 -14.65
CA ARG A 228 15.05 -2.38 -13.28
C ARG A 228 14.05 -3.53 -13.18
N PHE A 229 13.32 -3.84 -14.23
CA PHE A 229 12.19 -4.78 -14.15
C PHE A 229 12.41 -6.14 -14.87
N SER A 230 13.57 -6.34 -15.51
CA SER A 230 13.88 -7.53 -16.31
C SER A 230 14.43 -8.74 -15.53
N ASN A 231 14.77 -8.60 -14.24
CA ASN A 231 15.28 -9.72 -13.41
C ASN A 231 14.20 -10.56 -12.70
N LYS A 232 12.93 -10.48 -13.11
CA LYS A 232 11.82 -11.27 -12.53
C LYS A 232 11.47 -12.51 -13.36
N GLN A 233 12.40 -13.44 -13.56
CA GLN A 233 12.04 -14.77 -14.10
C GLN A 233 12.74 -15.91 -13.36
N ASN A 234 11.88 -16.69 -12.67
CA ASN A 234 11.98 -18.12 -12.33
C ASN A 234 12.90 -18.57 -11.18
N ASP A 235 12.49 -18.28 -9.94
CA ASP A 235 12.74 -19.17 -8.80
C ASP A 235 11.45 -19.32 -7.98
N LYS A 236 10.54 -20.17 -8.46
CA LYS A 236 9.42 -20.66 -7.65
C LYS A 236 9.81 -22.02 -7.07
N ILE A 237 10.75 -22.01 -6.12
CA ILE A 237 11.03 -23.17 -5.27
C ILE A 237 9.86 -23.27 -4.27
N THR A 238 9.10 -24.35 -4.40
CA THR A 238 7.85 -24.57 -3.67
C THR A 238 8.12 -25.01 -2.23
N ASP A 239 7.14 -24.82 -1.35
CA ASP A 239 7.21 -25.24 0.06
C ASP A 239 7.47 -26.76 0.23
N GLN A 240 7.18 -27.52 -0.83
CA GLN A 240 7.48 -28.94 -0.96
C GLN A 240 8.99 -29.21 -1.03
N ASP A 241 9.75 -28.33 -1.70
CA ASP A 241 11.20 -28.48 -1.86
C ASP A 241 11.92 -28.26 -0.52
N ILE A 242 11.46 -27.32 0.31
CA ILE A 242 11.97 -27.11 1.67
C ILE A 242 11.70 -28.35 2.54
N ARG A 243 10.49 -28.93 2.49
CA ARG A 243 10.17 -30.14 3.25
C ARG A 243 11.03 -31.33 2.84
N THR A 244 11.36 -31.41 1.56
CA THR A 244 12.23 -32.45 1.00
C THR A 244 13.67 -32.25 1.49
N ALA A 245 14.18 -31.01 1.47
CA ALA A 245 15.49 -30.68 2.03
C ALA A 245 15.57 -30.95 3.56
N LEU A 246 14.49 -30.70 4.31
CA LEU A 246 14.40 -30.98 5.75
C LEU A 246 14.42 -32.49 6.05
N THR A 247 13.76 -33.29 5.22
CA THR A 247 13.77 -34.76 5.36
C THR A 247 15.11 -35.35 4.96
N GLU A 248 15.77 -34.82 3.93
CA GLU A 248 17.16 -35.19 3.59
C GLU A 248 18.15 -34.82 4.70
N ALA A 249 18.02 -33.64 5.30
CA ALA A 249 18.87 -33.22 6.42
C ALA A 249 18.73 -34.15 7.63
N LYS A 250 17.50 -34.55 7.97
CA LYS A 250 17.24 -35.51 9.05
C LYS A 250 17.79 -36.91 8.76
N ASN A 251 17.63 -37.39 7.52
CA ASN A 251 18.23 -38.66 7.10
C ASN A 251 19.77 -38.62 7.16
N MET A 252 20.39 -37.47 6.87
CA MET A 252 21.84 -37.32 7.03
C MET A 252 22.28 -37.30 8.50
N GLU A 253 21.48 -36.74 9.39
CA GLU A 253 21.72 -36.76 10.84
C GLU A 253 21.71 -38.18 11.41
N GLU A 254 20.73 -39.00 11.01
CA GLU A 254 20.66 -40.42 11.40
C GLU A 254 21.88 -41.21 10.89
N ARG A 255 22.27 -41.01 9.63
CA ARG A 255 23.47 -41.65 9.06
C ARG A 255 24.77 -41.22 9.73
N LEU A 256 24.85 -39.95 10.17
CA LEU A 256 25.98 -39.44 10.95
C LEU A 256 26.06 -40.13 12.31
N SER A 257 24.92 -40.29 13.00
CA SER A 257 24.85 -40.99 14.28
C SER A 257 25.33 -42.45 14.15
N ASP A 258 24.92 -43.16 13.11
CA ASP A 258 25.35 -44.53 12.86
C ASP A 258 26.86 -44.62 12.55
N ALA A 259 27.39 -43.68 11.76
CA ALA A 259 28.82 -43.59 11.46
C ALA A 259 29.67 -43.28 12.70
N VAL A 260 29.22 -42.40 13.60
CA VAL A 260 29.86 -42.14 14.90
C VAL A 260 29.91 -43.40 15.75
N CYS A 261 28.79 -44.13 15.85
CA CYS A 261 28.73 -45.36 16.64
C CYS A 261 29.68 -46.43 16.08
N ALA A 262 29.75 -46.59 14.76
CA ALA A 262 30.67 -47.51 14.11
C ALA A 262 32.14 -47.12 14.37
N TYR A 263 32.49 -45.84 14.27
CA TYR A 263 33.82 -45.32 14.58
C TYR A 263 34.22 -45.57 16.04
N ILE A 264 33.31 -45.35 17.00
CA ILE A 264 33.58 -45.62 18.43
C ILE A 264 33.85 -47.12 18.65
N SER A 265 33.08 -48.00 18.00
CA SER A 265 33.26 -49.45 18.12
C SER A 265 34.61 -49.91 17.56
N THR A 266 34.97 -49.47 16.35
CA THR A 266 36.24 -49.84 15.72
C THR A 266 37.43 -49.25 16.48
N LYS A 267 37.30 -48.04 17.04
CA LYS A 267 38.33 -47.46 17.91
C LYS A 267 38.54 -48.28 19.19
N ALA A 268 37.46 -48.76 19.80
CA ALA A 268 37.53 -49.60 20.99
C ALA A 268 38.21 -50.95 20.68
N GLU A 269 37.89 -51.57 19.54
CA GLU A 269 38.53 -52.81 19.07
C GLU A 269 40.02 -52.62 18.81
N LEU A 270 40.40 -51.54 18.10
CA LEU A 270 41.80 -51.18 17.85
C LEU A 270 42.59 -51.01 19.16
N CYS A 271 42.04 -50.26 20.12
CA CYS A 271 42.68 -50.07 21.43
C CYS A 271 42.85 -51.41 22.17
N GLY A 272 41.88 -52.31 22.05
CA GLY A 272 41.94 -53.67 22.60
C GLY A 272 43.06 -54.52 21.98
N GLU A 273 43.22 -54.49 20.66
CA GLU A 273 44.29 -55.21 19.96
C GLU A 273 45.69 -54.61 20.22
N GLN A 274 45.79 -53.28 20.29
CA GLN A 274 47.02 -52.59 20.70
C GLN A 274 47.44 -52.98 22.13
N ALA A 275 46.48 -53.07 23.06
CA ALA A 275 46.74 -53.53 24.43
C ALA A 275 47.19 -55.00 24.47
N LYS A 276 46.60 -55.88 23.66
CA LYS A 276 47.06 -57.28 23.51
C LYS A 276 48.50 -57.36 23.01
N LEU A 277 48.87 -56.54 22.03
CA LEU A 277 50.23 -56.50 21.48
C LEU A 277 51.25 -56.07 22.55
N VAL A 278 50.91 -55.05 23.36
CA VAL A 278 51.74 -54.61 24.51
C VAL A 278 51.87 -55.69 25.58
N LEU A 279 50.79 -56.45 25.86
CA LEU A 279 50.83 -57.55 26.82
C LEU A 279 51.69 -58.71 26.32
N VAL A 280 51.57 -59.11 25.06
CA VAL A 280 52.38 -60.17 24.44
C VAL A 280 53.87 -59.82 24.45
N ALA A 281 54.22 -58.54 24.26
CA ALA A 281 55.59 -58.06 24.34
C ALA A 281 56.23 -58.17 25.75
N ASN A 282 55.41 -58.27 26.82
CA ASN A 282 55.86 -58.34 28.21
C ASN A 282 55.97 -59.78 28.76
N TYR A 283 55.62 -60.81 27.99
CA TYR A 283 55.72 -62.21 28.42
C TYR A 283 57.15 -62.77 28.22
N ASN A 284 57.87 -62.98 29.32
CA ASN A 284 59.25 -63.50 29.30
C ASN A 284 59.38 -65.04 29.36
N ASN A 285 58.28 -65.78 29.57
CA ASN A 285 58.31 -67.21 29.95
C ASN A 285 57.67 -68.18 28.93
N VAL A 286 57.43 -67.77 27.68
CA VAL A 286 56.79 -68.61 26.64
C VAL A 286 57.75 -68.87 25.47
N HIS A 287 57.57 -69.99 24.75
CA HIS A 287 58.46 -70.37 23.65
C HIS A 287 58.45 -69.29 22.53
N PRO A 288 59.61 -68.83 22.04
CA PRO A 288 59.71 -67.67 21.12
C PRO A 288 58.87 -67.79 19.84
N SER A 289 58.68 -69.00 19.31
CA SER A 289 57.88 -69.23 18.10
C SER A 289 56.37 -68.96 18.30
N GLN A 290 55.83 -69.16 19.51
CA GLN A 290 54.43 -68.88 19.81
C GLN A 290 54.19 -67.38 20.03
N ILE A 291 55.13 -66.70 20.69
CA ILE A 291 55.11 -65.24 20.88
C ILE A 291 55.19 -64.54 19.52
N THR A 292 56.05 -65.02 18.62
CA THR A 292 56.24 -64.40 17.29
C THR A 292 54.98 -64.50 16.43
N VAL A 293 54.30 -65.66 16.43
CA VAL A 293 53.06 -65.85 15.66
C VAL A 293 51.93 -64.97 16.20
N CYS A 294 51.69 -64.98 17.53
CA CYS A 294 50.66 -64.13 18.12
C CYS A 294 50.96 -62.63 17.98
N SER A 295 52.23 -62.23 18.03
CA SER A 295 52.63 -60.83 17.80
C SER A 295 52.40 -60.40 16.35
N MET A 296 52.69 -61.27 15.37
CA MET A 296 52.44 -60.97 13.96
C MET A 296 50.94 -60.91 13.64
N GLU A 297 50.13 -61.80 14.21
CA GLU A 297 48.67 -61.78 14.07
C GLU A 297 48.06 -60.52 14.68
N ALA A 298 48.46 -60.14 15.90
CA ALA A 298 48.01 -58.92 16.55
C ALA A 298 48.45 -57.66 15.79
N GLN A 299 49.68 -57.64 15.26
CA GLN A 299 50.18 -56.51 14.47
C GLN A 299 49.46 -56.35 13.13
N SER A 300 49.17 -57.46 12.45
CA SER A 300 48.34 -57.46 11.24
C SER A 300 46.92 -56.98 11.53
N ALA A 301 46.32 -57.35 12.66
CA ALA A 301 44.99 -56.89 13.06
C ALA A 301 44.97 -55.38 13.37
N VAL A 302 46.00 -54.88 14.07
CA VAL A 302 46.17 -53.44 14.35
C VAL A 302 46.31 -52.63 13.05
N GLU A 303 47.10 -53.08 12.09
CA GLU A 303 47.27 -52.38 10.81
C GLU A 303 45.97 -52.29 9.99
N ILE A 304 45.13 -53.33 10.03
CA ILE A 304 43.82 -53.34 9.36
C ILE A 304 42.85 -52.41 10.09
N LEU A 305 42.79 -52.48 11.42
CA LEU A 305 41.90 -51.65 12.23
C LEU A 305 42.29 -50.15 12.19
N ASP A 306 43.58 -49.82 12.10
CA ASP A 306 44.07 -48.45 11.89
C ASP A 306 43.61 -47.89 10.53
N GLN A 307 43.62 -48.72 9.48
CA GLN A 307 43.12 -48.33 8.16
C GLN A 307 41.61 -48.12 8.16
N GLU A 308 40.86 -49.03 8.80
CA GLU A 308 39.40 -48.90 8.95
C GLU A 308 39.02 -47.67 9.76
N GLU A 309 39.73 -47.38 10.86
CA GLU A 309 39.54 -46.15 11.63
C GLU A 309 39.78 -44.92 10.77
N SER A 310 40.88 -44.87 10.01
CA SER A 310 41.21 -43.73 9.16
C SER A 310 40.16 -43.48 8.06
N ILE A 311 39.61 -44.56 7.48
CA ILE A 311 38.54 -44.44 6.47
C ILE A 311 37.25 -43.93 7.12
N LEU A 312 36.90 -44.44 8.30
CA LEU A 312 35.70 -44.01 9.04
C LEU A 312 35.80 -42.57 9.52
N ASP A 313 36.96 -42.13 10.02
CA ASP A 313 37.18 -40.72 10.41
C ASP A 313 37.02 -39.78 9.21
N GLN A 314 37.57 -40.15 8.05
CA GLN A 314 37.41 -39.34 6.84
C GLN A 314 35.95 -39.26 6.38
N GLN A 315 35.23 -40.39 6.40
CA GLN A 315 33.80 -40.42 6.07
C GLN A 315 32.97 -39.60 7.06
N LEU A 316 33.32 -39.64 8.35
CA LEU A 316 32.69 -38.85 9.40
C LEU A 316 32.88 -37.34 9.15
N GLN A 317 34.11 -36.92 8.89
CA GLN A 317 34.44 -35.51 8.62
C GLN A 317 33.71 -34.98 7.37
N ASP A 318 33.63 -35.77 6.31
CA ASP A 318 32.91 -35.39 5.09
C ASP A 318 31.40 -35.32 5.34
N ALA A 319 30.82 -36.27 6.08
CA ALA A 319 29.41 -36.24 6.44
C ALA A 319 29.05 -35.03 7.32
N VAL A 320 29.89 -34.71 8.32
CA VAL A 320 29.73 -33.50 9.16
C VAL A 320 29.79 -32.24 8.31
N ARG A 321 30.75 -32.15 7.38
CA ARG A 321 30.88 -30.99 6.48
C ARG A 321 29.62 -30.81 5.62
N HIS A 322 29.10 -31.89 5.05
CA HIS A 322 27.86 -31.86 4.27
C HIS A 322 26.65 -31.45 5.11
N PHE A 323 26.51 -32.00 6.32
CA PHE A 323 25.42 -31.64 7.22
C PHE A 323 25.45 -30.15 7.60
N VAL A 324 26.63 -29.63 7.99
CA VAL A 324 26.80 -28.21 8.33
C VAL A 324 26.46 -27.32 7.13
N SER A 325 26.90 -27.69 5.92
CA SER A 325 26.59 -26.95 4.69
C SER A 325 25.09 -26.96 4.38
N SER A 326 24.41 -28.10 4.48
CA SER A 326 22.96 -28.17 4.23
C SER A 326 22.17 -27.35 5.26
N ARG A 327 22.57 -27.41 6.54
CA ARG A 327 21.94 -26.62 7.61
C ARG A 327 22.11 -25.12 7.41
N THR A 328 23.31 -24.68 7.03
CA THR A 328 23.58 -23.25 6.76
C THR A 328 22.82 -22.76 5.54
N ASN A 329 22.77 -23.55 4.45
CA ASN A 329 21.98 -23.20 3.27
C ASN A 329 20.49 -23.06 3.61
N LEU A 330 19.93 -23.99 4.39
CA LEU A 330 18.53 -23.90 4.82
C LEU A 330 18.25 -22.65 5.66
N ALA A 331 19.16 -22.28 6.57
CA ALA A 331 19.03 -21.08 7.39
C ALA A 331 19.06 -19.79 6.53
N VAL A 332 19.99 -19.71 5.57
CA VAL A 332 20.09 -18.58 4.63
C VAL A 332 18.84 -18.48 3.77
N GLU A 333 18.34 -19.59 3.24
CA GLU A 333 17.14 -19.61 2.40
C GLU A 333 15.90 -19.19 3.20
N THR A 334 15.75 -19.68 4.43
CA THR A 334 14.64 -19.31 5.32
C THR A 334 14.66 -17.82 5.64
N ALA A 335 15.84 -17.26 5.93
CA ALA A 335 16.02 -15.83 6.18
C ALA A 335 15.70 -14.99 4.93
N ALA A 336 16.16 -15.42 3.76
CA ALA A 336 15.87 -14.76 2.49
C ALA A 336 14.37 -14.76 2.18
N ARG A 337 13.67 -15.87 2.45
CA ARG A 337 12.21 -16.00 2.25
C ARG A 337 11.42 -15.12 3.22
N ALA A 338 11.82 -15.06 4.48
CA ALA A 338 11.22 -14.15 5.45
C ALA A 338 11.39 -12.67 5.02
N ALA A 339 12.59 -12.30 4.56
CA ALA A 339 12.85 -10.96 4.05
C ALA A 339 12.03 -10.63 2.79
N LEU A 340 11.87 -11.60 1.87
CA LEU A 340 11.02 -11.45 0.69
C LEU A 340 9.56 -11.21 1.09
N ASN A 341 8.99 -12.02 1.99
CA ASN A 341 7.61 -11.87 2.46
C ASN A 341 7.35 -10.49 3.08
N ILE A 342 8.31 -9.98 3.87
CA ILE A 342 8.22 -8.62 4.45
C ILE A 342 8.22 -7.58 3.33
N ARG A 343 9.11 -7.70 2.34
CA ARG A 343 9.18 -6.77 1.20
C ARG A 343 7.90 -6.80 0.35
N GLU A 344 7.32 -7.97 0.11
CA GLU A 344 6.04 -8.10 -0.60
C GLU A 344 4.90 -7.43 0.17
N LYS A 345 4.86 -7.60 1.50
CA LYS A 345 3.88 -6.90 2.34
C LYS A 345 4.03 -5.38 2.26
N VAL A 346 5.25 -4.86 2.41
CA VAL A 346 5.54 -3.42 2.29
C VAL A 346 5.16 -2.90 0.89
N HIS A 347 5.43 -3.66 -0.17
CA HIS A 347 5.03 -3.30 -1.52
C HIS A 347 3.51 -3.18 -1.68
N ASN A 348 2.76 -4.14 -1.12
CA ASN A 348 1.30 -4.10 -1.15
C ASN A 348 0.74 -2.91 -0.36
N ASP A 349 1.31 -2.62 0.82
CA ASP A 349 0.92 -1.47 1.65
C ASP A 349 1.20 -0.14 0.92
N LEU A 350 2.35 -0.01 0.25
CA LEU A 350 2.69 1.16 -0.56
C LEU A 350 1.76 1.31 -1.78
N ALA A 351 1.41 0.21 -2.46
CA ALA A 351 0.48 0.24 -3.58
C ALA A 351 -0.92 0.70 -3.16
N PHE A 352 -1.41 0.23 -2.00
CA PHE A 352 -2.67 0.68 -1.42
C PHE A 352 -2.63 2.17 -1.06
N LEU A 353 -1.52 2.64 -0.47
CA LEU A 353 -1.35 4.04 -0.11
C LEU A 353 -1.31 4.95 -1.35
N LEU A 354 -0.63 4.52 -2.42
CA LEU A 354 -0.65 5.19 -3.72
C LEU A 354 -2.08 5.29 -4.29
N GLU A 355 -2.84 4.20 -4.28
CA GLU A 355 -4.23 4.22 -4.76
C GLU A 355 -5.10 5.19 -3.94
N THR A 356 -4.97 5.15 -2.62
CA THR A 356 -5.72 6.01 -1.71
C THR A 356 -5.38 7.50 -1.90
N THR A 357 -4.09 7.82 -2.11
CA THR A 357 -3.66 9.19 -2.39
C THR A 357 -4.16 9.69 -3.75
N HIS A 358 -4.18 8.85 -4.78
CA HIS A 358 -4.78 9.20 -6.07
C HIS A 358 -6.29 9.47 -5.95
N GLN A 359 -7.02 8.66 -5.17
CA GLN A 359 -8.44 8.90 -4.90
C GLN A 359 -8.66 10.22 -4.15
N ALA A 360 -7.83 10.53 -3.15
CA ALA A 360 -7.88 11.79 -2.41
C ALA A 360 -7.61 13.00 -3.33
N LEU A 361 -6.60 12.94 -4.20
CA LEU A 361 -6.30 13.97 -5.20
C LEU A 361 -7.44 14.17 -6.20
N ALA A 362 -8.08 13.09 -6.64
CA ALA A 362 -9.23 13.16 -7.53
C ALA A 362 -10.42 13.85 -6.86
N LEU A 363 -10.69 13.54 -5.58
CA LEU A 363 -11.72 14.21 -4.79
C LEU A 363 -11.41 15.69 -4.58
N ASP A 364 -10.17 16.04 -4.27
CA ASP A 364 -9.74 17.43 -4.09
C ASP A 364 -9.91 18.24 -5.39
N LYS A 365 -9.52 17.67 -6.53
CA LYS A 365 -9.75 18.27 -7.85
C LYS A 365 -11.23 18.48 -8.15
N LEU A 366 -12.09 17.51 -7.83
CA LEU A 366 -13.55 17.64 -8.00
C LEU A 366 -14.11 18.75 -7.09
N LEU A 367 -13.65 18.81 -5.85
CA LEU A 367 -14.09 19.80 -4.87
C LEU A 367 -13.65 21.21 -5.28
N TYR A 368 -12.41 21.38 -5.76
CA TYR A 368 -11.91 22.62 -6.34
C TYR A 368 -12.76 23.07 -7.55
N CYS A 369 -13.05 22.16 -8.49
CA CYS A 369 -13.89 22.46 -9.64
C CYS A 369 -15.32 22.87 -9.24
N ALA A 370 -15.92 22.16 -8.28
CA ALA A 370 -17.25 22.49 -7.77
C ALA A 370 -17.26 23.88 -7.12
N LEU A 371 -16.28 24.16 -6.26
CA LEU A 371 -16.17 25.44 -5.56
C LEU A 371 -15.92 26.60 -6.54
N ARG A 372 -15.16 26.38 -7.61
CA ARG A 372 -14.96 27.36 -8.68
C ARG A 372 -16.23 27.62 -9.49
N ASN A 373 -17.05 26.60 -9.74
CA ASN A 373 -18.35 26.77 -10.40
C ASN A 373 -19.34 27.55 -9.51
N GLU A 374 -19.36 27.28 -8.20
CA GLU A 374 -20.16 28.05 -7.24
C GLU A 374 -19.75 29.52 -7.22
N LEU A 375 -18.43 29.81 -7.15
CA LEU A 375 -17.91 31.18 -7.21
C LEU A 375 -18.31 31.90 -8.50
N ARG A 376 -18.23 31.21 -9.65
CA ARG A 376 -18.68 31.76 -10.93
C ARG A 376 -20.17 32.05 -10.95
N SER A 377 -20.98 31.18 -10.33
CA SER A 377 -22.43 31.39 -10.23
C SER A 377 -22.77 32.62 -9.38
N ILE A 378 -22.01 32.85 -8.31
CA ILE A 378 -22.11 34.07 -7.49
C ILE A 378 -21.71 35.30 -8.30
N GLU A 379 -20.63 35.23 -9.08
CA GLU A 379 -20.20 36.32 -9.96
C GLU A 379 -21.26 36.67 -11.02
N GLU A 380 -21.85 35.66 -11.66
CA GLU A 380 -22.96 35.84 -12.62
C GLU A 380 -24.20 36.47 -11.95
N LEU A 381 -24.54 36.07 -10.72
CA LEU A 381 -25.61 36.68 -9.93
C LEU A 381 -25.32 38.15 -9.62
N LEU A 382 -24.09 38.50 -9.24
CA LEU A 382 -23.68 39.87 -8.97
C LEU A 382 -23.74 40.73 -10.24
N HIS A 383 -23.29 40.20 -11.39
CA HIS A 383 -23.42 40.88 -12.68
C HIS A 383 -24.87 41.09 -13.07
N PHE A 384 -25.74 40.09 -12.86
CA PHE A 384 -27.17 40.22 -13.10
C PHE A 384 -27.79 41.30 -12.21
N ALA A 385 -27.49 41.31 -10.91
CA ALA A 385 -27.98 42.31 -9.96
C ALA A 385 -27.54 43.74 -10.36
N SER A 386 -26.29 43.89 -10.83
CA SER A 386 -25.78 45.17 -11.35
C SER A 386 -26.55 45.64 -12.58
N HIS A 387 -26.79 44.76 -13.56
CA HIS A 387 -27.57 45.08 -14.75
C HIS A 387 -29.02 45.42 -14.40
N LEU A 388 -29.65 44.66 -13.51
CA LEU A 388 -31.01 44.94 -13.05
C LEU A 388 -31.10 46.32 -12.40
N ARG A 389 -30.12 46.71 -11.59
CA ARG A 389 -30.05 48.04 -10.98
C ARG A 389 -29.98 49.13 -12.05
N GLN A 390 -29.13 48.98 -13.07
CA GLN A 390 -29.04 49.95 -14.17
C GLN A 390 -30.35 50.04 -14.94
N TYR A 391 -30.97 48.90 -15.26
CA TYR A 391 -32.25 48.86 -15.95
C TYR A 391 -33.35 49.59 -15.16
N VAL A 392 -33.48 49.30 -13.86
CA VAL A 392 -34.46 49.97 -12.99
C VAL A 392 -34.21 51.48 -12.91
N MET A 393 -32.96 51.92 -12.85
CA MET A 393 -32.64 53.35 -12.90
C MET A 393 -33.05 53.99 -14.23
N SER A 394 -32.75 53.35 -15.35
CA SER A 394 -33.12 53.86 -16.68
C SER A 394 -34.63 53.92 -16.91
N GLU A 395 -35.38 52.91 -16.44
CA GLU A 395 -36.84 52.91 -16.47
C GLU A 395 -37.42 54.01 -15.58
N ASN A 396 -36.85 54.24 -14.39
CA ASN A 396 -37.27 55.34 -13.52
C ASN A 396 -37.08 56.71 -14.19
N GLU A 397 -35.95 56.93 -14.85
CA GLU A 397 -35.70 58.16 -15.64
C GLU A 397 -36.69 58.30 -16.81
N ALA A 398 -36.94 57.22 -17.55
CA ALA A 398 -37.90 57.22 -18.65
C ALA A 398 -39.35 57.48 -18.18
N VAL A 399 -39.74 56.91 -17.03
CA VAL A 399 -41.04 57.17 -16.40
C VAL A 399 -41.14 58.62 -15.94
N CYS A 400 -40.10 59.17 -15.30
CA CYS A 400 -40.07 60.59 -14.92
C CYS A 400 -40.23 61.49 -16.16
N SER A 401 -39.50 61.21 -17.24
CA SER A 401 -39.61 61.96 -18.50
C SER A 401 -41.01 61.84 -19.13
N ARG A 402 -41.64 60.66 -19.09
CA ARG A 402 -43.04 60.50 -19.54
C ARG A 402 -44.03 61.28 -18.68
N ILE A 403 -43.83 61.33 -17.37
CA ILE A 403 -44.67 62.13 -16.47
C ILE A 403 -44.52 63.62 -16.78
N GLU A 404 -43.30 64.11 -16.97
CA GLU A 404 -43.02 65.50 -17.36
C GLU A 404 -43.68 65.84 -18.70
N SER A 405 -43.48 65.01 -19.73
CA SER A 405 -44.11 65.19 -21.04
C SER A 405 -45.65 65.16 -20.97
N MET A 406 -46.22 64.28 -20.15
CA MET A 406 -47.68 64.24 -19.98
C MET A 406 -48.21 65.49 -19.28
N ASN A 407 -47.47 66.03 -18.29
CA ASN A 407 -47.82 67.29 -17.65
C ASN A 407 -47.76 68.47 -18.63
N GLU A 408 -46.76 68.51 -19.52
CA GLU A 408 -46.67 69.50 -20.60
C GLU A 408 -47.85 69.41 -21.57
N ILE A 409 -48.19 68.19 -22.02
CA ILE A 409 -49.37 67.96 -22.88
C ILE A 409 -50.66 68.42 -22.20
N CYS A 410 -50.85 68.11 -20.91
CA CYS A 410 -52.01 68.56 -20.16
C CYS A 410 -52.05 70.10 -20.04
N ALA A 411 -50.90 70.77 -19.87
CA ALA A 411 -50.81 72.22 -19.85
C ALA A 411 -51.14 72.83 -21.22
N GLU A 412 -50.62 72.24 -22.32
CA GLU A 412 -50.94 72.64 -23.69
C GLU A 412 -52.42 72.43 -24.02
N GLN A 413 -53.00 71.31 -23.59
CA GLN A 413 -54.42 71.03 -23.77
C GLN A 413 -55.28 72.03 -23.01
N ALA A 414 -54.95 72.36 -21.75
CA ALA A 414 -55.65 73.38 -20.98
C ALA A 414 -55.60 74.75 -21.68
N LEU A 415 -54.44 75.12 -22.26
CA LEU A 415 -54.29 76.34 -23.06
C LEU A 415 -55.08 76.28 -24.38
N ALA A 416 -55.15 75.12 -25.03
CA ALA A 416 -55.90 74.91 -26.26
C ALA A 416 -57.41 74.93 -26.00
N GLU A 417 -57.89 74.34 -24.91
CA GLU A 417 -59.28 74.40 -24.45
C GLU A 417 -59.68 75.84 -24.11
N GLN A 418 -58.81 76.59 -23.45
CA GLN A 418 -59.03 78.02 -23.21
C GLN A 418 -59.12 78.82 -24.52
N LYS A 419 -58.32 78.47 -25.55
CA LYS A 419 -58.40 79.08 -26.89
C LYS A 419 -59.65 78.64 -27.67
N LEU A 420 -60.06 77.38 -27.54
CA LEU A 420 -61.27 76.81 -28.16
C LEU A 420 -62.54 77.44 -27.62
N GLN A 421 -62.60 77.74 -26.32
CA GLN A 421 -63.69 78.51 -25.71
C GLN A 421 -63.82 79.93 -26.30
N THR A 422 -62.83 80.40 -27.09
CA THR A 422 -62.79 81.73 -27.69
C THR A 422 -62.84 81.75 -29.23
N SER A 423 -63.02 80.62 -29.93
CA SER A 423 -62.79 80.57 -31.39
C SER A 423 -63.86 79.81 -32.21
N ASP A 424 -64.61 80.55 -33.05
CA ASP A 424 -65.54 80.10 -34.12
C ASP A 424 -64.88 79.42 -35.35
N VAL A 425 -63.56 79.22 -35.33
CA VAL A 425 -62.79 78.77 -36.52
C VAL A 425 -62.86 77.25 -36.75
N LEU A 426 -63.08 76.45 -35.69
CA LEU A 426 -63.07 74.98 -35.78
C LEU A 426 -64.27 74.44 -36.59
N GLN A 427 -65.43 75.07 -36.42
CA GLN A 427 -66.67 74.72 -37.11
C GLN A 427 -66.53 74.94 -38.63
N ASN A 428 -65.94 76.07 -39.02
CA ASN A 428 -65.65 76.40 -40.43
C ASN A 428 -64.63 75.44 -41.07
N THR A 429 -63.66 74.93 -40.30
CA THR A 429 -62.64 74.00 -40.81
C THR A 429 -63.20 72.59 -41.04
N LEU A 430 -64.15 72.16 -40.21
CA LEU A 430 -64.83 70.87 -40.36
C LEU A 430 -65.70 70.82 -41.63
N TYR A 431 -66.46 71.88 -41.93
CA TYR A 431 -67.21 71.98 -43.20
C TYR A 431 -66.29 71.90 -44.43
N SER A 432 -65.11 72.54 -44.35
CA SER A 432 -64.08 72.50 -45.41
C SER A 432 -63.53 71.09 -45.68
N ILE A 433 -63.31 70.27 -44.66
CA ILE A 433 -62.74 68.91 -44.81
C ILE A 433 -63.74 67.94 -45.45
N PHE A 434 -65.02 68.09 -45.14
CA PHE A 434 -66.09 67.29 -45.75
C PHE A 434 -66.51 67.80 -47.15
N GLY A 435 -65.93 68.90 -47.63
CA GLY A 435 -66.16 69.43 -48.98
C GLY A 435 -67.54 70.07 -49.17
N VAL A 436 -68.14 70.58 -48.09
CA VAL A 436 -69.46 71.23 -48.09
C VAL A 436 -69.32 72.68 -47.64
N GLU A 437 -70.11 73.59 -48.23
CA GLU A 437 -70.12 75.01 -47.83
C GLU A 437 -70.58 75.17 -46.37
N SER A 438 -69.98 76.14 -45.67
CA SER A 438 -70.24 76.42 -44.26
C SER A 438 -71.73 76.70 -44.00
N SER A 439 -72.35 75.92 -43.13
CA SER A 439 -73.74 76.05 -42.68
C SER A 439 -73.76 76.08 -41.15
N ASP A 440 -74.68 76.81 -40.51
CA ASP A 440 -74.85 76.79 -39.05
C ASP A 440 -75.55 75.52 -38.54
N ASP A 441 -75.95 74.61 -39.45
CA ASP A 441 -76.67 73.39 -39.08
C ASP A 441 -75.70 72.25 -38.75
N ALA A 442 -75.48 72.03 -37.45
CA ALA A 442 -74.63 70.97 -36.90
C ALA A 442 -75.11 69.55 -37.27
N THR A 443 -76.37 69.39 -37.67
CA THR A 443 -76.94 68.08 -38.05
C THR A 443 -76.40 67.56 -39.38
N LEU A 444 -75.86 68.44 -40.23
CA LEU A 444 -75.34 68.11 -41.54
C LEU A 444 -74.01 67.34 -41.46
N LEU A 445 -73.15 67.69 -40.49
CA LEU A 445 -71.89 66.99 -40.21
C LEU A 445 -72.13 65.58 -39.65
N VAL A 446 -73.15 65.42 -38.79
CA VAL A 446 -73.53 64.12 -38.21
C VAL A 446 -74.03 63.15 -39.29
N ARG A 447 -74.80 63.64 -40.27
CA ARG A 447 -75.29 62.82 -41.39
C ARG A 447 -74.13 62.37 -42.30
N LEU A 448 -73.21 63.27 -42.63
CA LEU A 448 -72.02 62.95 -43.43
C LEU A 448 -71.09 61.94 -42.73
N GLN A 449 -70.93 62.08 -41.40
CA GLN A 449 -70.17 61.11 -40.61
C GLN A 449 -70.84 59.73 -40.58
N SER A 450 -72.17 59.69 -40.51
CA SER A 450 -72.94 58.44 -40.54
C SER A 450 -72.83 57.73 -41.90
N GLU A 451 -72.88 58.49 -43.01
CA GLU A 451 -72.67 57.96 -44.36
C GLU A 451 -71.25 57.43 -44.56
N LEU A 452 -70.24 58.13 -44.03
CA LEU A 452 -68.86 57.69 -44.05
C LEU A 452 -68.67 56.39 -43.25
N GLN A 453 -69.25 56.30 -42.06
CA GLN A 453 -69.20 55.08 -41.23
C GLN A 453 -69.87 53.89 -41.91
N ASN A 454 -70.97 54.10 -42.65
CA ASN A 454 -71.63 53.04 -43.41
C ASN A 454 -70.74 52.57 -44.57
N ARG A 455 -70.13 53.50 -45.33
CA ARG A 455 -69.17 53.14 -46.39
C ARG A 455 -67.95 52.40 -45.87
N ILE A 456 -67.42 52.79 -44.70
CA ILE A 456 -66.28 52.09 -44.08
C ILE A 456 -66.68 50.67 -43.67
N ARG A 457 -67.89 50.48 -43.11
CA ARG A 457 -68.42 49.14 -42.79
C ARG A 457 -68.55 48.27 -44.03
N GLU A 458 -69.19 48.77 -45.10
CA GLU A 458 -69.31 48.03 -46.37
C GLU A 458 -67.95 47.66 -46.95
N LEU A 459 -66.95 48.54 -46.85
CA LEU A 459 -65.59 48.25 -47.33
C LEU A 459 -64.92 47.16 -46.48
N ASN A 460 -65.07 47.23 -45.15
CA ASN A 460 -64.54 46.22 -44.24
C ASN A 460 -65.17 44.85 -44.48
N ASP A 461 -66.49 44.80 -44.69
CA ASP A 461 -67.21 43.57 -45.00
C ASP A 461 -66.71 42.96 -46.32
N ASN A 462 -66.51 43.78 -47.36
CA ASN A 462 -65.95 43.34 -48.64
C ASN A 462 -64.51 42.83 -48.52
N VAL A 463 -63.69 43.46 -47.67
CA VAL A 463 -62.30 43.01 -47.41
C VAL A 463 -62.28 41.70 -46.63
N ALA A 464 -63.14 41.56 -45.61
CA ALA A 464 -63.29 40.33 -44.83
C ALA A 464 -63.74 39.16 -45.73
N ASP A 465 -64.72 39.39 -46.60
CA ASP A 465 -65.16 38.41 -47.60
C ASP A 465 -64.05 38.02 -48.57
N GLY A 466 -63.23 38.99 -49.00
CA GLY A 466 -62.07 38.76 -49.85
C GLY A 466 -60.98 37.92 -49.16
N LEU A 467 -60.73 38.16 -47.87
CA LEU A 467 -59.80 37.39 -47.05
C LEU A 467 -60.28 35.96 -46.85
N ASN A 468 -61.54 35.77 -46.47
CA ASN A 468 -62.14 34.45 -46.28
C ASN A 468 -62.06 33.60 -47.55
N LYS A 469 -62.32 34.18 -48.73
CA LYS A 469 -62.17 33.49 -50.02
C LYS A 469 -60.73 33.06 -50.29
N LYS A 470 -59.73 33.88 -49.94
CA LYS A 470 -58.31 33.53 -50.11
C LYS A 470 -57.85 32.48 -49.10
N GLU A 471 -58.34 32.53 -47.87
CA GLU A 471 -58.04 31.55 -46.84
C GLU A 471 -58.61 30.18 -47.21
N MET A 472 -59.85 30.13 -47.70
CA MET A 472 -60.44 28.90 -48.26
C MET A 472 -59.62 28.35 -49.43
N ALA A 473 -59.20 29.19 -50.37
CA ALA A 473 -58.35 28.76 -51.48
C ALA A 473 -56.99 28.19 -51.00
N LEU A 474 -56.43 28.74 -49.93
CA LEU A 474 -55.18 28.26 -49.32
C LEU A 474 -55.38 26.91 -48.63
N VAL A 475 -56.52 26.70 -47.97
CA VAL A 475 -56.90 25.39 -47.40
C VAL A 475 -57.05 24.34 -48.49
N THR A 476 -57.73 24.65 -49.59
CA THR A 476 -57.88 23.74 -50.73
C THR A 476 -56.51 23.39 -51.34
N TYR A 477 -55.61 24.37 -51.47
CA TYR A 477 -54.24 24.16 -51.94
C TYR A 477 -53.42 23.28 -50.98
N LYS A 478 -53.54 23.48 -49.67
CA LYS A 478 -52.89 22.63 -48.65
C LYS A 478 -53.40 21.18 -48.72
N GLN A 479 -54.69 20.98 -48.97
CA GLN A 479 -55.28 19.66 -49.11
C GLN A 479 -54.83 18.97 -50.40
N SER A 480 -54.77 19.69 -51.52
CA SER A 480 -54.32 19.13 -52.81
C SER A 480 -52.82 18.84 -52.86
N SER A 481 -52.01 19.54 -52.08
CA SER A 481 -50.56 19.31 -51.99
C SER A 481 -50.14 18.28 -50.94
N LYS A 482 -51.06 17.84 -50.07
CA LYS A 482 -50.80 16.86 -49.01
C LYS A 482 -50.26 15.50 -49.52
N PRO A 483 -50.82 14.87 -50.57
CA PRO A 483 -50.32 13.59 -51.08
C PRO A 483 -48.88 13.67 -51.60
N LEU A 484 -48.52 14.80 -52.21
CA LEU A 484 -47.17 15.06 -52.70
C LEU A 484 -46.18 15.28 -51.55
N LYS A 485 -46.63 15.96 -50.48
CA LYS A 485 -45.82 16.19 -49.28
C LYS A 485 -45.57 14.88 -48.53
N ASP A 486 -46.59 14.04 -48.40
CA ASP A 486 -46.46 12.72 -47.77
C ASP A 486 -45.52 11.83 -48.61
N TYR A 487 -45.61 11.85 -49.95
CA TYR A 487 -44.71 11.08 -50.83
C TYR A 487 -43.23 11.51 -50.77
N ILE A 488 -42.93 12.81 -50.67
CA ILE A 488 -41.55 13.32 -50.66
C ILE A 488 -40.90 13.19 -49.28
N TRP A 489 -41.69 13.25 -48.20
CA TRP A 489 -41.19 13.36 -46.82
C TRP A 489 -41.59 12.17 -45.92
N ASP A 490 -41.96 11.02 -46.48
CA ASP A 490 -42.25 9.81 -45.71
C ASP A 490 -40.96 9.20 -45.14
N GLY A 491 -40.74 9.40 -43.84
CA GLY A 491 -39.59 8.84 -43.11
C GLY A 491 -39.25 9.59 -41.82
N CYS A 492 -38.69 8.85 -40.85
CA CYS A 492 -38.37 9.36 -39.50
C CYS A 492 -37.34 10.52 -39.48
N THR A 493 -36.64 10.77 -40.58
CA THR A 493 -35.57 11.78 -40.66
C THR A 493 -35.97 13.10 -41.32
N LYS A 494 -37.22 13.27 -41.78
CA LYS A 494 -37.66 14.47 -42.54
C LYS A 494 -36.60 14.90 -43.57
N GLN A 495 -36.09 13.95 -44.37
CA GLN A 495 -35.22 14.23 -45.51
C GLN A 495 -35.74 13.47 -46.74
N PRO A 496 -35.74 14.08 -47.94
CA PRO A 496 -36.23 13.44 -49.15
C PRO A 496 -35.28 12.31 -49.58
N ASN A 497 -35.85 11.17 -49.97
CA ASN A 497 -35.11 9.97 -50.35
C ASN A 497 -34.28 10.24 -51.63
N CYS A 498 -32.98 10.47 -51.47
CA CYS A 498 -32.13 11.20 -52.42
C CYS A 498 -31.47 10.34 -53.52
N TYR A 499 -32.09 9.25 -53.97
CA TYR A 499 -31.51 8.39 -55.02
C TYR A 499 -32.24 8.45 -56.37
N ASP A 500 -33.37 9.15 -56.50
CA ASP A 500 -34.09 9.27 -57.78
C ASP A 500 -33.86 10.63 -58.47
N ARG A 501 -33.31 10.59 -59.68
CA ARG A 501 -32.88 11.75 -60.47
C ARG A 501 -34.06 12.60 -60.93
N THR A 502 -35.24 12.00 -61.05
CA THR A 502 -36.50 12.69 -61.36
C THR A 502 -37.01 13.49 -60.17
N LEU A 503 -36.86 12.96 -58.96
CA LEU A 503 -37.29 13.58 -57.71
C LEU A 503 -36.41 14.79 -57.35
N ALA A 504 -35.11 14.72 -57.65
CA ALA A 504 -34.20 15.86 -57.55
C ALA A 504 -34.55 17.00 -58.53
N SER A 505 -34.95 16.69 -59.77
CA SER A 505 -35.37 17.72 -60.73
C SER A 505 -36.72 18.35 -60.34
N MET A 506 -37.65 17.55 -59.79
CA MET A 506 -38.91 18.04 -59.25
C MET A 506 -38.70 18.92 -58.02
N MET A 507 -37.77 18.57 -57.12
CA MET A 507 -37.38 19.43 -55.98
C MET A 507 -36.78 20.76 -56.44
N HIS A 508 -35.91 20.74 -57.44
CA HIS A 508 -35.35 21.96 -58.01
C HIS A 508 -36.44 22.85 -58.64
N THR A 509 -37.39 22.23 -59.34
CA THR A 509 -38.53 22.93 -59.94
C THR A 509 -39.46 23.52 -58.86
N LEU A 510 -39.72 22.77 -57.80
CA LEU A 510 -40.49 23.23 -56.64
C LEU A 510 -39.81 24.42 -55.96
N ARG A 511 -38.48 24.37 -55.79
CA ARG A 511 -37.69 25.48 -55.22
C ARG A 511 -37.79 26.73 -56.08
N GLN A 512 -37.73 26.61 -57.40
CA GLN A 512 -37.92 27.75 -58.30
C GLN A 512 -39.35 28.33 -58.22
N GLU A 513 -40.37 27.49 -58.11
CA GLU A 513 -41.75 27.97 -57.95
C GLU A 513 -41.97 28.64 -56.58
N MET A 514 -41.38 28.11 -55.50
CA MET A 514 -41.38 28.77 -54.19
C MET A 514 -40.71 30.14 -54.25
N GLU A 515 -39.55 30.27 -54.90
CA GLU A 515 -38.87 31.56 -55.11
C GLU A 515 -39.68 32.54 -55.98
N LYS A 516 -40.50 32.05 -56.93
CA LYS A 516 -41.44 32.90 -57.68
C LYS A 516 -42.60 33.38 -56.80
N VAL A 517 -43.10 32.54 -55.90
CA VAL A 517 -44.13 32.92 -54.93
C VAL A 517 -43.58 33.95 -53.95
N ASP A 518 -42.38 33.74 -53.41
CA ASP A 518 -41.71 34.70 -52.53
C ASP A 518 -41.49 36.05 -53.22
N ARG A 519 -41.07 36.04 -54.49
CA ARG A 519 -41.01 37.27 -55.30
C ARG A 519 -42.38 37.93 -55.48
N LYS A 520 -43.45 37.18 -55.75
CA LYS A 520 -44.81 37.75 -55.82
C LYS A 520 -45.30 38.31 -54.48
N VAL A 521 -44.93 37.69 -53.37
CA VAL A 521 -45.24 38.20 -52.01
C VAL A 521 -44.46 39.47 -51.73
N LEU A 522 -43.17 39.51 -52.11
CA LEU A 522 -42.34 40.71 -52.04
C LEU A 522 -42.86 41.83 -52.94
N ASP A 523 -43.31 41.51 -54.16
CA ASP A 523 -43.91 42.49 -55.08
C ASP A 523 -45.25 43.00 -54.56
N ALA A 524 -46.08 42.13 -53.97
CA ALA A 524 -47.34 42.54 -53.33
C ALA A 524 -47.08 43.40 -52.09
N SER A 525 -46.08 43.07 -51.26
CA SER A 525 -45.58 43.92 -50.18
C SER A 525 -45.03 45.26 -50.69
N GLY A 526 -44.34 45.23 -51.83
CA GLY A 526 -43.86 46.38 -52.59
C GLY A 526 -44.99 47.29 -53.09
N GLN A 527 -46.18 46.75 -53.39
CA GLN A 527 -47.37 47.55 -53.75
C GLN A 527 -47.96 48.32 -52.55
N PHE A 528 -47.68 47.90 -51.31
CA PHE A 528 -48.08 48.65 -50.11
C PHE A 528 -47.09 49.75 -49.73
N THR A 529 -45.83 49.66 -50.19
CA THR A 529 -44.76 50.62 -49.90
C THR A 529 -44.45 51.58 -51.05
N SER A 530 -44.72 51.18 -52.31
CA SER A 530 -44.56 52.04 -53.48
C SER A 530 -45.79 52.90 -53.73
N VAL A 531 -45.58 54.21 -53.75
CA VAL A 531 -46.57 55.22 -54.11
C VAL A 531 -47.01 54.96 -55.55
N LYS A 532 -48.25 54.47 -55.76
CA LYS A 532 -48.88 54.60 -57.08
C LYS A 532 -48.88 56.09 -57.41
N ASN A 533 -48.36 56.45 -58.58
CA ASN A 533 -48.28 57.79 -59.18
C ASN A 533 -49.66 58.52 -59.36
N GLY A 534 -50.70 58.14 -58.61
CA GLY A 534 -52.04 58.70 -58.64
C GLY A 534 -52.49 59.42 -57.36
N ASP A 535 -51.74 59.38 -56.25
CA ASP A 535 -52.14 60.10 -55.01
C ASP A 535 -51.73 61.59 -55.07
N LYS A 536 -52.43 62.37 -55.90
CA LYS A 536 -52.19 63.82 -56.08
C LYS A 536 -52.34 64.66 -54.81
N LYS A 537 -52.93 64.11 -53.73
CA LYS A 537 -53.20 64.83 -52.47
C LYS A 537 -52.48 64.25 -51.24
N ASN A 538 -51.65 63.21 -51.40
CA ASN A 538 -50.85 62.59 -50.32
C ASN A 538 -51.68 62.23 -49.06
N LEU A 539 -52.93 61.83 -49.22
CA LEU A 539 -53.88 61.70 -48.10
C LEU A 539 -53.45 60.64 -47.07
N ARG A 540 -52.73 59.59 -47.51
CA ARG A 540 -52.19 58.56 -46.60
C ARG A 540 -51.01 59.04 -45.75
N LYS A 541 -50.22 60.00 -46.22
CA LYS A 541 -49.04 60.51 -45.48
C LYS A 541 -49.39 61.56 -44.43
N ILE A 542 -50.59 62.13 -44.47
CA ILE A 542 -51.06 63.11 -43.49
C ILE A 542 -51.07 62.51 -42.09
N TRP A 543 -51.59 61.29 -41.91
CA TRP A 543 -51.58 60.61 -40.61
C TRP A 543 -50.18 60.24 -40.14
N GLN A 544 -49.29 59.89 -41.06
CA GLN A 544 -47.90 59.55 -40.74
C GLN A 544 -47.09 60.79 -40.33
N TRP A 545 -47.26 61.92 -41.03
CA TRP A 545 -46.63 63.20 -40.70
C TRP A 545 -47.24 63.87 -39.47
N PHE A 546 -48.53 63.66 -39.20
CA PHE A 546 -49.15 64.08 -37.94
C PHE A 546 -48.45 63.44 -36.72
N LEU A 547 -48.04 62.17 -36.84
CA LEU A 547 -47.37 61.45 -35.76
C LEU A 547 -45.85 61.65 -35.72
N THR A 548 -45.20 62.05 -36.82
CA THR A 548 -43.72 62.03 -36.92
C THR A 548 -43.06 63.35 -37.33
N ASP A 549 -43.77 64.29 -37.99
CA ASP A 549 -43.18 65.52 -38.52
C ASP A 549 -44.25 66.61 -38.77
N GLN A 550 -44.59 67.34 -37.71
CA GLN A 550 -45.67 68.36 -37.70
C GLN A 550 -45.37 69.55 -38.63
N ALA A 551 -44.09 69.86 -38.89
CA ALA A 551 -43.68 70.95 -39.78
C ALA A 551 -44.00 70.64 -41.24
N LYS A 552 -43.80 69.37 -41.68
CA LYS A 552 -44.20 68.94 -43.04
C LYS A 552 -45.71 68.94 -43.22
N LEU A 553 -46.47 68.54 -42.19
CA LEU A 553 -47.93 68.58 -42.21
C LEU A 553 -48.45 70.02 -42.45
N LEU A 554 -47.97 70.99 -41.67
CA LEU A 554 -48.35 72.40 -41.78
C LEU A 554 -47.98 73.01 -43.14
N SER A 555 -46.81 72.65 -43.68
CA SER A 555 -46.37 73.04 -45.03
C SER A 555 -47.35 72.56 -46.12
N VAL A 556 -47.76 71.29 -46.06
CA VAL A 556 -48.68 70.71 -47.03
C VAL A 556 -50.09 71.30 -46.87
N MET A 557 -50.57 71.50 -45.64
CA MET A 557 -51.86 72.16 -45.39
C MET A 557 -51.89 73.60 -45.92
N LYS A 558 -50.82 74.38 -45.72
CA LYS A 558 -50.67 75.73 -46.29
C LYS A 558 -50.70 75.70 -47.82
N SER A 559 -50.03 74.73 -48.45
CA SER A 559 -50.00 74.61 -49.92
C SER A 559 -51.38 74.30 -50.54
N VAL A 560 -52.24 73.58 -49.80
CA VAL A 560 -53.61 73.28 -50.22
C VAL A 560 -54.51 74.51 -50.05
N GLN A 561 -54.35 75.28 -48.98
CA GLN A 561 -55.07 76.56 -48.79
C GLN A 561 -54.70 77.61 -49.84
N SER A 562 -53.43 77.71 -50.24
CA SER A 562 -52.99 78.66 -51.27
C SER A 562 -53.51 78.36 -52.68
N ARG A 563 -54.02 77.15 -52.95
CA ARG A 563 -54.58 76.77 -54.26
C ARG A 563 -56.05 77.10 -54.44
N ASN A 564 -56.76 77.51 -53.39
CA ASN A 564 -58.16 77.97 -53.47
C ASN A 564 -58.28 79.50 -53.54
N TYR A 565 -57.14 80.23 -53.59
CA TYR A 565 -57.07 81.69 -53.76
C TYR A 565 -56.43 82.11 -55.10
N MET A 566 -56.44 81.22 -56.09
CA MET A 566 -56.36 81.51 -57.53
C MET A 566 -57.50 80.76 -58.21
#